data_AF-A0A139DM39-F1
#
_entry.id   AF-A0A139DM39-F1
#
_cell.length_a   1.000
_cell.length_b   1.000
_cell.length_c   1.000
_cell.angle_alpha   90.00
_cell.angle_beta   90.00
_cell.angle_gamma   90.00
#
_symmetry.space_group_name_H-M   'P 1'
#
loop_
_entity.id
_entity.type
_entity.pdbx_description
1 polymer ?
#
loop_
_entity_poly.entity_id
_entity_poly.type
_entity_poly.pdbx_seq_one_letter_code
_entity_poly.pdbx_strand_id
1 'polypeptide(L)'
;MSELSQLELESNAAPQNLMQLAQQLKELLKMADSADEDRLWTPADVANFLQVSEASVMKNYYYQPDFPKGFRLPSKKGMGSRRWYARDIKQWCERQKSF
;
A
#
# COMPACT_ATOMS: atom_id res chain seq x y z
N MET A 1 22.15 -49.83 7.29
CA MET A 1 22.45 -48.62 6.50
C MET A 1 21.16 -47.85 6.16
N SER A 2 20.28 -47.59 7.13
CA SER A 2 18.90 -47.08 6.85
C SER A 2 18.48 -45.94 7.78
N GLU A 3 18.78 -46.03 9.08
CA GLU A 3 18.33 -45.03 10.07
C GLU A 3 19.14 -43.72 10.05
N LEU A 4 20.45 -43.78 9.82
CA LEU A 4 21.30 -42.58 9.74
C LEU A 4 20.94 -41.69 8.54
N SER A 5 20.60 -42.31 7.41
CA SER A 5 20.14 -41.61 6.21
C SER A 5 18.75 -40.96 6.37
N GLN A 6 17.88 -41.55 7.20
CA GLN A 6 16.56 -40.98 7.50
C GLN A 6 16.66 -39.75 8.42
N LEU A 7 17.57 -39.80 9.41
CA LEU A 7 17.81 -38.67 10.32
C LEU A 7 18.45 -37.46 9.62
N GLU A 8 19.32 -37.66 8.63
CA GLU A 8 19.89 -36.56 7.83
C GLU A 8 18.86 -35.90 6.90
N LEU A 9 17.91 -36.67 6.38
CA LEU A 9 16.80 -36.17 5.55
C LEU A 9 15.84 -35.29 6.36
N GLU A 10 15.47 -35.71 7.56
CA GLU A 10 14.58 -34.92 8.44
C GLU A 10 15.27 -33.67 9.00
N SER A 11 16.57 -33.77 9.34
CA SER A 11 17.40 -32.64 9.80
C SER A 11 17.53 -31.53 8.74
N ASN A 12 17.71 -31.90 7.47
CA ASN A 12 17.78 -30.94 6.36
C ASN A 12 16.41 -30.46 5.88
N ALA A 13 15.32 -31.16 6.17
CA ALA A 13 13.98 -30.76 5.76
C ALA A 13 13.49 -29.51 6.51
N ALA A 14 13.77 -29.39 7.81
CA ALA A 14 13.37 -28.22 8.60
C ALA A 14 13.95 -26.88 8.09
N PRO A 15 15.27 -26.73 7.85
CA PRO A 15 15.83 -25.50 7.30
C PRO A 15 15.38 -25.26 5.85
N GLN A 16 15.23 -26.30 5.04
CA GLN A 16 14.73 -26.18 3.66
C GLN A 16 13.29 -25.66 3.62
N ASN A 17 12.41 -26.17 4.49
CA ASN A 17 11.02 -25.73 4.63
C ASN A 17 10.95 -24.26 5.07
N LEU A 18 11.83 -23.84 5.98
CA LEU A 18 11.91 -22.45 6.43
C LEU A 18 12.33 -21.50 5.30
N MET A 19 13.32 -21.89 4.51
CA MET A 19 13.75 -21.10 3.35
C MET A 19 12.63 -21.00 2.30
N GLN A 20 11.91 -22.10 2.06
CA GLN A 20 10.79 -22.12 1.12
C GLN A 20 9.64 -21.24 1.60
N LEU A 21 9.28 -21.29 2.88
CA LEU A 21 8.26 -20.42 3.48
C LEU A 21 8.66 -18.94 3.39
N ALA A 22 9.91 -18.61 3.71
CA ALA A 22 10.42 -17.25 3.63
C ALA A 22 10.35 -16.69 2.20
N GLN A 23 10.67 -17.53 1.20
CA GLN A 23 10.56 -17.16 -0.21
C GLN A 23 9.10 -16.93 -0.63
N GLN A 24 8.18 -17.82 -0.22
CA GLN A 24 6.75 -17.65 -0.47
C GLN A 24 6.18 -16.39 0.18
N LEU A 25 6.56 -16.10 1.44
CA LEU A 25 6.16 -14.86 2.12
C LEU A 25 6.67 -13.63 1.37
N LYS A 26 7.92 -13.65 0.89
CA LYS A 26 8.50 -12.56 0.10
C LYS A 26 7.73 -12.32 -1.20
N GLU A 27 7.30 -13.39 -1.87
CA GLU A 27 6.50 -13.30 -3.10
C GLU A 27 5.09 -12.75 -2.81
N LEU A 28 4.43 -13.22 -1.76
CA LEU A 28 3.13 -12.72 -1.34
C LEU A 28 3.17 -11.22 -0.98
N LEU A 29 4.21 -10.79 -0.25
CA LEU A 29 4.39 -9.38 0.09
C LEU A 29 4.59 -8.51 -1.16
N LYS A 30 5.41 -8.95 -2.12
CA LYS A 30 5.59 -8.22 -3.39
C LYS A 30 4.28 -8.07 -4.17
N MET A 31 3.47 -9.13 -4.21
CA MET A 31 2.17 -9.09 -4.89
C MET A 31 1.20 -8.14 -4.18
N ALA A 32 1.19 -8.16 -2.84
CA ALA A 32 0.36 -7.26 -2.04
C ALA A 32 0.74 -5.78 -2.23
N ASP A 33 2.04 -5.46 -2.22
CA ASP A 33 2.52 -4.09 -2.46
C ASP A 33 2.09 -3.56 -3.83
N SER A 34 2.21 -4.39 -4.88
CA SER A 34 1.84 -3.97 -6.25
C SER A 34 0.35 -3.68 -6.42
N ALA A 35 -0.52 -4.36 -5.67
CA ALA A 35 -1.97 -4.15 -5.74
C ALA A 35 -2.40 -2.82 -5.09
N ASP A 36 -1.61 -2.30 -4.14
CA ASP A 36 -1.93 -1.09 -3.40
C ASP A 36 -1.40 0.19 -4.08
N GLU A 37 -0.38 0.09 -4.94
CA GLU A 37 0.15 1.25 -5.67
C GLU A 37 -0.85 1.83 -6.68
N ASP A 38 -1.59 0.97 -7.37
CA ASP A 38 -2.62 1.37 -8.35
C ASP A 38 -3.98 1.65 -7.71
N ARG A 39 -4.13 1.38 -6.41
CA ARG A 39 -5.38 1.62 -5.69
C ARG A 39 -5.65 3.12 -5.56
N LEU A 40 -6.83 3.53 -6.02
CA LEU A 40 -7.30 4.90 -5.83
C LEU A 40 -7.62 5.17 -4.35
N TRP A 41 -7.03 6.24 -3.82
CA TRP A 41 -7.24 6.69 -2.45
C TRP A 41 -8.54 7.48 -2.32
N THR A 42 -9.29 7.13 -1.29
CA THR A 42 -10.45 7.89 -0.80
C THR A 42 -9.98 9.08 0.05
N PRO A 43 -10.87 10.03 0.41
CA PRO A 43 -10.51 11.08 1.35
C PRO A 43 -10.01 10.54 2.69
N ALA A 44 -10.55 9.42 3.16
CA ALA A 44 -10.10 8.74 4.38
C ALA A 44 -8.69 8.15 4.24
N ASP A 45 -8.36 7.54 3.09
CA ASP A 45 -7.00 7.03 2.83
C ASP A 45 -5.97 8.17 2.86
N VAL A 46 -6.29 9.30 2.21
CA VAL A 46 -5.44 10.50 2.23
C VAL A 46 -5.28 11.03 3.65
N ALA A 47 -6.37 11.09 4.42
CA ALA A 47 -6.37 11.55 5.80
C ALA A 47 -5.49 10.68 6.70
N ASN A 48 -5.60 9.36 6.55
CA ASN A 48 -4.77 8.38 7.26
C ASN A 48 -3.29 8.54 6.91
N PHE A 49 -2.97 8.71 5.62
CA PHE A 49 -1.59 8.91 5.19
C PHE A 49 -0.99 10.21 5.76
N LEU A 50 -1.75 11.31 5.72
CA LEU A 50 -1.33 12.62 6.22
C LEU A 50 -1.43 12.75 7.75
N GLN A 51 -1.98 11.75 8.45
CA GLN A 51 -2.24 11.76 9.90
C GLN A 51 -3.11 12.95 10.35
N VAL A 52 -4.17 13.23 9.58
CA VAL A 52 -5.15 14.30 9.86
C VAL A 52 -6.59 13.77 9.74
N SER A 53 -7.58 14.60 10.06
CA SER A 53 -8.98 14.23 9.83
C SER A 53 -9.38 14.37 8.35
N GLU A 54 -10.34 13.55 7.91
CA GLU A 54 -10.92 13.63 6.56
C GLU A 54 -11.48 15.03 6.26
N ALA A 55 -12.08 15.67 7.27
CA ALA A 55 -12.55 17.05 7.15
C ALA A 55 -11.41 18.03 6.85
N SER A 56 -10.23 17.84 7.45
CA SER A 56 -9.05 18.66 7.18
C SER A 56 -8.57 18.49 5.73
N VAL A 57 -8.55 17.26 5.21
CA VAL A 57 -8.25 16.98 3.80
C VAL A 57 -9.18 17.77 2.89
N MET A 58 -10.49 17.69 3.14
CA MET A 58 -11.49 18.28 2.25
C MET A 58 -11.66 19.79 2.39
N LYS A 59 -11.38 20.36 3.56
CA LYS A 59 -11.58 21.80 3.84
C LYS A 59 -10.30 22.62 3.76
N ASN A 60 -9.17 22.06 4.21
CA ASN A 60 -7.92 22.81 4.36
C ASN A 60 -6.95 22.50 3.22
N TYR A 61 -6.74 21.22 2.92
CA TYR A 61 -5.74 20.81 1.92
C TYR A 61 -6.28 20.85 0.50
N TYR A 62 -7.51 20.39 0.25
CA TYR A 62 -8.07 20.29 -1.09
C TYR A 62 -8.07 21.62 -1.89
N TYR A 63 -8.21 22.75 -1.21
CA TYR A 63 -8.23 24.08 -1.84
C TYR A 63 -6.86 24.75 -1.91
N GLN A 64 -5.81 24.12 -1.38
CA GLN A 64 -4.45 24.62 -1.55
C GLN A 64 -4.06 24.55 -3.04
N PRO A 65 -3.40 25.59 -3.58
CA PRO A 65 -3.12 25.70 -5.01
C PRO A 65 -2.29 24.52 -5.55
N ASP A 66 -1.38 23.97 -4.75
CA ASP A 66 -0.47 22.90 -5.16
C ASP A 66 -0.90 21.50 -4.71
N PHE A 67 -2.03 21.39 -4.02
CA PHE A 67 -2.54 20.09 -3.58
C PHE A 67 -3.11 19.29 -4.77
N PRO A 68 -2.88 17.96 -4.83
CA PRO A 68 -3.35 17.14 -5.94
C PRO A 68 -4.86 17.23 -6.18
N LYS A 69 -5.24 17.48 -7.44
CA LYS A 69 -6.65 17.58 -7.85
C LYS A 69 -7.29 16.19 -7.88
N GLY A 70 -8.11 15.91 -6.88
CA GLY A 70 -8.90 14.68 -6.86
C GLY A 70 -9.99 14.70 -7.92
N PHE A 71 -10.19 13.58 -8.60
CA PHE A 71 -11.26 13.40 -9.56
C PHE A 71 -12.45 12.67 -8.94
N ARG A 72 -13.61 12.73 -9.59
CA ARG A 72 -14.83 12.09 -9.12
C ARG A 72 -15.25 11.05 -10.14
N LEU A 73 -15.54 9.84 -9.66
CA LEU A 73 -16.07 8.79 -10.51
C LEU A 73 -17.57 9.04 -10.78
N PRO A 74 -18.07 8.75 -11.99
CA PRO A 74 -19.50 8.79 -12.27
C PRO A 74 -20.24 7.80 -11.36
N SER A 75 -21.41 8.21 -10.86
CA SER A 75 -22.30 7.39 -10.05
C SER A 75 -23.73 7.47 -10.59
N LYS A 76 -24.55 6.45 -10.32
CA LYS A 76 -25.97 6.42 -10.72
C LYS A 76 -26.76 7.66 -10.25
N LYS A 77 -26.35 8.30 -9.16
CA LYS A 77 -27.01 9.49 -8.58
C LYS A 77 -26.20 10.80 -8.76
N GLY A 78 -25.25 10.84 -9.69
CA GLY A 78 -24.43 12.03 -9.96
C GLY A 78 -22.94 11.77 -9.80
N MET A 79 -22.21 12.71 -9.20
CA MET A 79 -20.76 12.56 -9.02
C MET A 79 -20.45 11.86 -7.70
N GLY A 80 -19.69 10.78 -7.76
CA GLY A 80 -19.22 10.06 -6.57
C GLY A 80 -18.21 10.87 -5.74
N SER A 81 -17.85 10.30 -4.59
CA SER A 81 -16.80 10.87 -3.73
C SER A 81 -15.47 11.01 -4.47
N ARG A 82 -14.66 11.99 -4.06
CA ARG A 82 -13.37 12.25 -4.68
C ARG A 82 -12.39 11.09 -4.50
N ARG A 83 -11.51 10.92 -5.47
CA ARG A 83 -10.45 9.93 -5.52
C ARG A 83 -9.14 10.57 -5.96
N TRP A 84 -8.05 10.02 -5.46
CA TRP A 84 -6.69 10.42 -5.82
C TRP A 84 -5.84 9.21 -6.17
N TYR A 85 -4.83 9.41 -7.00
CA TYR A 85 -3.72 8.48 -7.07
C TYR A 85 -2.83 8.68 -5.86
N ALA A 86 -2.45 7.57 -5.20
CA ALA A 86 -1.54 7.59 -4.06
C ALA A 86 -0.24 8.34 -4.35
N ARG A 87 0.32 8.11 -5.55
CA ARG A 87 1.58 8.72 -6.00
C ARG A 87 1.54 10.25 -5.98
N ASP A 88 0.42 10.87 -6.36
CA ASP A 88 0.32 12.32 -6.48
C ASP A 88 0.35 12.97 -5.08
N ILE A 89 -0.30 12.34 -4.10
CA ILE A 89 -0.30 12.76 -2.69
C ILE A 89 1.10 12.61 -2.08
N LYS A 90 1.78 11.49 -2.32
CA LYS A 90 3.15 11.25 -1.85
C LYS A 90 4.12 12.29 -2.41
N GLN A 91 4.10 12.51 -3.73
CA GLN A 91 4.92 13.53 -4.40
C GLN A 91 4.65 14.95 -3.87
N TRP A 92 3.39 15.28 -3.58
CA TRP A 92 3.07 16.57 -2.98
C TRP A 92 3.71 16.75 -1.61
N CYS A 93 3.70 15.72 -0.76
CA CYS A 93 4.35 15.77 0.56
C CYS A 93 5.87 15.93 0.45
N GLU A 94 6.50 15.26 -0.51
CA GLU A 94 7.94 15.39 -0.75
C GLU A 94 8.34 16.83 -1.12
N ARG A 95 7.52 17.53 -1.92
CA ARG A 95 7.74 18.94 -2.24
C ARG A 95 7.69 19.85 -1.01
N GLN A 96 6.90 19.50 0.01
CA GLN A 96 6.80 20.29 1.24
C GLN A 96 8.07 20.21 2.10
N LYS A 97 8.89 19.16 1.96
CA LYS A 97 10.14 18.99 2.72
C LYS A 97 11.24 19.97 2.31
N SER A 98 11.08 20.67 1.18
CA SER A 98 12.07 21.60 0.64
C SER A 98 11.99 23.01 1.25
N PHE A 99 11.25 23.19 2.34
CA PHE A 99 11.15 24.44 3.10
C PHE A 99 11.96 24.36 4.40
#